data_AF-A0A0C5GQP8-F1
#
_entry.id   AF-A0A0C5GQP8-F1
#
_cell.length_a   1.000
_cell.length_b   1.000
_cell.length_c   1.000
_cell.angle_alpha   90.00
_cell.angle_beta   90.00
_cell.angle_gamma   90.00
#
_symmetry.space_group_name_H-M   'P 1'
#
loop_
_entity.id
_entity.type
_entity.pdbx_description
1 polymer ?
#
loop_
_entity_poly.entity_id
_entity_poly.type
_entity_poly.pdbx_seq_one_letter_code
_entity_poly.pdbx_strand_id
1 'polypeptide(L)'
;PVRSTQCYDRSERYLFWNEPLTIALLTLMSIAISLTCLTAVLFLKNLETPLVQASGGKLNLFALFTLMLLCLSCCLYIGKPSNNLCMIQQIVYALCLNGCFSTFFIKSLEIALVTEFPRCAPTFLHWVTQRRAWLLVALCLLTECLFCFCYLRLGPDYLVSDHKSLPTEVLLVCNTGSWFAFALMHGYNGCLAFVCLLCTFMVQTSGKKYNIARGITFAILIYFIIWIFFIAIFATLKTVLRSVTQIGTILTTSLGILGTYYIPKCYIILLKPDLNTVDYFQNS
;
A
#
# COMPACT_ATOMS: atom_id res chain seq x y z
N PRO A 1 36.84 25.87 -1.70
CA PRO A 1 37.52 26.74 -2.70
C PRO A 1 38.71 26.03 -3.35
N VAL A 2 38.91 26.15 -4.67
CA VAL A 2 39.84 25.33 -5.48
C VAL A 2 41.33 25.54 -5.13
N ARG A 3 41.68 26.55 -4.33
CA ARG A 3 43.06 26.86 -3.88
C ARG A 3 43.20 27.11 -2.37
N SER A 4 42.26 26.60 -1.58
CA SER A 4 42.33 26.73 -0.11
C SER A 4 43.36 25.76 0.48
N THR A 5 44.21 26.25 1.38
CA THR A 5 45.06 25.41 2.25
C THR A 5 44.32 24.93 3.50
N GLN A 6 43.10 25.44 3.74
CA GLN A 6 42.20 24.98 4.78
C GLN A 6 41.19 23.96 4.25
N CYS A 7 41.00 22.87 4.99
CA CYS A 7 39.94 21.89 4.77
C CYS A 7 38.62 22.44 5.29
N TYR A 8 37.56 22.30 4.49
CA TYR A 8 36.19 22.62 4.88
C TYR A 8 35.37 21.34 4.90
N ASP A 9 34.44 21.23 5.83
CA ASP A 9 33.47 20.14 5.83
C ASP A 9 32.63 20.19 4.56
N ARG A 10 32.41 19.01 3.97
CA ARG A 10 31.53 18.83 2.80
C ARG A 10 30.08 19.08 3.21
N SER A 11 29.30 19.72 2.34
CA SER A 11 27.86 19.90 2.56
C SER A 11 27.11 18.57 2.48
N GLU A 12 26.02 18.44 3.23
CA GLU A 12 25.19 17.24 3.24
C GLU A 12 24.22 17.22 2.04
N ARG A 13 24.00 16.03 1.48
CA ARG A 13 23.04 15.79 0.40
C ARG A 13 22.00 14.77 0.85
N TYR A 14 20.73 15.13 0.71
CA TYR A 14 19.56 14.28 0.91
C TYR A 14 18.41 14.85 0.06
N LEU A 15 17.20 14.28 0.18
CA LEU A 15 16.02 14.79 -0.54
C LEU A 15 15.52 16.06 0.13
N PHE A 16 15.92 17.23 -0.36
CA PHE A 16 15.55 18.52 0.22
C PHE A 16 14.10 18.88 -0.07
N TRP A 17 13.43 19.55 0.88
CA TRP A 17 12.05 20.02 0.77
C TRP A 17 11.80 20.95 -0.43
N ASN A 18 12.78 21.81 -0.74
CA ASN A 18 12.63 22.86 -1.74
C ASN A 18 13.02 22.42 -3.16
N GLU A 19 13.35 21.14 -3.37
CA GLU A 19 13.71 20.64 -4.69
C GLU A 19 12.48 20.42 -5.57
N PRO A 20 12.55 20.73 -6.88
CA PRO A 20 11.42 20.53 -7.81
C PRO A 20 10.85 19.11 -7.79
N LEU A 21 11.73 18.11 -7.67
CA LEU A 21 11.34 16.70 -7.57
C LEU A 21 10.53 16.42 -6.29
N THR A 22 11.00 16.91 -5.15
CA THR A 22 10.29 16.77 -3.87
C THR A 22 8.94 17.45 -3.90
N ILE A 23 8.87 18.66 -4.47
CA ILE A 23 7.62 19.41 -4.65
C ILE A 23 6.66 18.60 -5.52
N ALA A 24 7.12 18.02 -6.64
CA ALA A 24 6.29 17.18 -7.49
C ALA A 24 5.77 15.90 -6.79
N LEU A 25 6.59 15.28 -5.94
CA LEU A 25 6.15 14.12 -5.15
C LEU A 25 5.13 14.52 -4.07
N LEU A 26 5.31 15.67 -3.41
CA LEU A 26 4.37 16.19 -2.42
C LEU A 26 3.04 16.61 -3.05
N THR A 27 3.05 17.19 -4.25
CA THR A 27 1.80 17.48 -4.97
C THR A 27 1.07 16.19 -5.33
N LEU A 28 1.77 15.18 -5.85
CA LEU A 28 1.17 13.87 -6.14
C LEU A 28 0.61 13.20 -4.87
N MET A 29 1.34 13.29 -3.75
CA MET A 29 0.88 12.83 -2.43
C MET A 29 -0.41 13.56 -2.01
N SER A 30 -0.46 14.89 -2.16
CA SER A 30 -1.65 15.67 -1.81
C SER A 30 -2.87 15.28 -2.65
N ILE A 31 -2.67 14.98 -3.93
CA ILE A 31 -3.72 14.49 -4.83
C ILE A 31 -4.21 13.11 -4.39
N ALA A 32 -3.29 12.19 -4.11
CA ALA A 32 -3.64 10.84 -3.66
C ALA A 32 -4.43 10.88 -2.33
N ILE A 33 -3.99 11.68 -1.36
CA ILE A 33 -4.71 11.88 -0.09
C ILE A 33 -6.09 12.47 -0.34
N SER A 34 -6.19 13.52 -1.16
CA SER A 34 -7.46 14.18 -1.47
C SER A 34 -8.45 13.20 -2.11
N LEU A 35 -8.01 12.39 -3.07
CA LEU A 35 -8.83 11.35 -3.70
C LEU A 35 -9.26 10.30 -2.68
N THR A 36 -8.35 9.78 -1.85
CA THR A 36 -8.67 8.82 -0.79
C THR A 36 -9.71 9.39 0.19
N CYS A 37 -9.56 10.63 0.64
CA CYS A 37 -10.51 11.30 1.52
C CYS A 37 -11.88 11.48 0.87
N LEU A 38 -11.93 11.94 -0.39
CA LEU A 38 -13.18 12.07 -1.14
C LEU A 38 -13.89 10.72 -1.29
N THR A 39 -13.16 9.67 -1.64
CA THR A 39 -13.69 8.30 -1.69
C THR A 39 -14.20 7.85 -0.32
N ALA A 40 -13.46 8.10 0.75
CA ALA A 40 -13.86 7.72 2.11
C ALA A 40 -15.16 8.44 2.55
N VAL A 41 -15.27 9.75 2.30
CA VAL A 41 -16.48 10.53 2.58
C VAL A 41 -17.67 10.00 1.78
N LEU A 42 -17.46 9.66 0.51
CA LEU A 42 -18.49 9.11 -0.35
C LEU A 42 -18.97 7.73 0.13
N PHE A 43 -18.06 6.85 0.52
CA PHE A 43 -18.38 5.54 1.09
C PHE A 43 -19.06 5.66 2.46
N LEU A 44 -18.66 6.62 3.29
CA LEU A 44 -19.30 6.89 4.57
C LEU A 44 -20.76 7.33 4.39
N LYS A 45 -21.02 8.26 3.47
CA LYS A 45 -22.40 8.73 3.17
C LYS A 45 -23.29 7.64 2.59
N ASN A 46 -22.70 6.69 1.85
CA ASN A 46 -23.41 5.61 1.17
C ASN A 46 -23.22 4.25 1.86
N LEU A 47 -22.88 4.25 3.16
CA LEU A 47 -22.50 3.03 3.88
C LEU A 47 -23.62 1.97 3.83
N GLU A 48 -24.88 2.40 3.92
CA GLU A 48 -26.04 1.51 3.91
C GLU A 48 -26.48 1.08 2.50
N THR A 49 -25.80 1.54 1.45
CA THR A 49 -26.17 1.16 0.08
C THR A 49 -25.70 -0.26 -0.28
N PRO A 50 -26.45 -1.00 -1.12
CA PRO A 50 -26.12 -2.38 -1.49
C PRO A 50 -24.69 -2.55 -2.02
N LEU A 51 -24.22 -1.65 -2.89
CA LEU A 51 -22.86 -1.68 -3.43
C LEU A 51 -21.78 -1.63 -2.34
N VAL A 52 -21.91 -0.71 -1.38
CA VAL A 52 -20.90 -0.50 -0.35
C VAL A 52 -20.89 -1.68 0.62
N GLN A 53 -22.07 -2.18 1.01
CA GLN A 53 -22.21 -3.37 1.85
C GLN A 53 -21.63 -4.61 1.15
N ALA A 54 -22.01 -4.85 -0.11
CA ALA A 54 -21.48 -5.96 -0.90
C ALA A 54 -19.96 -5.86 -1.12
N SER A 55 -19.40 -4.65 -1.14
CA SER A 55 -17.95 -4.47 -1.29
C SER A 55 -17.15 -4.69 0.01
N GLY A 56 -17.81 -4.91 1.16
CA GLY A 56 -17.16 -5.09 2.46
C GLY A 56 -17.49 -4.02 3.51
N GLY A 57 -18.36 -3.06 3.18
CA GLY A 57 -18.89 -2.05 4.10
C GLY A 57 -17.80 -1.28 4.83
N LYS A 58 -17.80 -1.37 6.16
CA LYS A 58 -16.84 -0.69 7.05
C LYS A 58 -15.37 -1.09 6.82
N LEU A 59 -15.10 -2.28 6.27
CA LEU A 59 -13.73 -2.70 5.96
C LEU A 59 -13.12 -1.85 4.83
N ASN A 60 -13.92 -1.38 3.86
CA ASN A 60 -13.43 -0.46 2.84
C ASN A 60 -12.99 0.88 3.42
N LEU A 61 -13.72 1.38 4.43
CA LEU A 61 -13.34 2.62 5.11
C LEU A 61 -12.03 2.47 5.87
N PHE A 62 -11.80 1.32 6.50
CA PHE A 62 -10.52 0.99 7.12
C PHE A 62 -9.39 0.91 6.08
N ALA A 63 -9.62 0.25 4.95
CA ALA A 63 -8.65 0.18 3.86
C ALA A 63 -8.29 1.56 3.29
N LEU A 64 -9.28 2.44 3.10
CA LEU A 64 -9.05 3.84 2.70
C LEU A 64 -8.27 4.62 3.77
N PHE A 65 -8.57 4.41 5.05
CA PHE A 65 -7.83 5.02 6.14
C PHE A 65 -6.36 4.59 6.14
N THR A 66 -6.08 3.29 6.00
CA THR A 66 -4.70 2.79 5.97
C THR A 66 -3.96 3.22 4.70
N LEU A 67 -4.64 3.33 3.55
CA LEU A 67 -4.09 3.93 2.33
C LEU A 67 -3.75 5.42 2.49
N MET A 68 -4.58 6.18 3.21
CA MET A 68 -4.30 7.58 3.54
C MET A 68 -3.04 7.68 4.40
N LEU A 69 -2.91 6.85 5.44
CA LEU A 69 -1.71 6.79 6.27
C LEU A 69 -0.47 6.36 5.46
N LEU A 70 -0.64 5.41 4.53
CA LEU A 70 0.42 5.00 3.61
C LEU A 70 0.90 6.19 2.77
N CYS A 71 -0.01 6.98 2.19
CA CYS A 71 0.35 8.19 1.45
C CYS A 71 1.05 9.23 2.34
N LEU A 72 0.56 9.45 3.56
CA LEU A 72 1.18 10.37 4.52
C LEU A 72 2.59 9.93 4.93
N SER A 73 2.87 8.62 4.92
CA SER A 73 4.19 8.09 5.24
C SER A 73 5.29 8.55 4.27
N CYS A 74 4.95 9.04 3.07
CA CYS A 74 5.89 9.67 2.15
C CYS A 74 6.71 10.80 2.80
N CYS A 75 6.12 11.54 3.74
CA CYS A 75 6.79 12.60 4.49
C CYS A 75 8.00 12.09 5.31
N LEU A 76 8.01 10.81 5.71
CA LEU A 76 9.12 10.22 6.46
C LEU A 76 10.40 10.13 5.63
N TYR A 77 10.29 10.10 4.30
CA TYR A 77 11.40 9.93 3.36
C TYR A 77 12.01 11.27 2.87
N ILE A 78 11.44 12.40 3.28
CA ILE A 78 11.82 13.75 2.83
C ILE A 78 12.55 14.47 3.96
N GLY A 79 13.59 15.24 3.63
CA GLY A 79 14.40 15.97 4.59
C GLY A 79 15.59 15.16 5.12
N LYS A 80 16.23 15.68 6.17
CA LYS A 80 17.44 15.08 6.74
C LYS A 80 17.09 13.76 7.44
N PRO A 81 17.62 12.61 6.98
CA PRO A 81 17.33 11.33 7.61
C PRO A 81 18.01 11.23 8.99
N SER A 82 17.42 10.44 9.87
CA SER A 82 18.00 10.03 11.14
C SER A 82 17.92 8.52 11.28
N ASN A 83 18.71 7.93 12.18
CA ASN A 83 18.70 6.48 12.38
C ASN A 83 17.28 5.97 12.72
N ASN A 84 16.56 6.69 13.56
CA ASN A 84 15.18 6.34 13.95
C ASN A 84 14.22 6.43 12.76
N LEU A 85 14.36 7.46 11.91
CA LEU A 85 13.53 7.59 10.71
C LEU A 85 13.77 6.45 9.73
N CYS A 86 15.03 6.07 9.50
CA CYS A 86 15.37 4.93 8.64
C CYS A 86 14.68 3.64 9.10
N MET A 87 14.66 3.37 10.41
CA MET A 87 14.00 2.19 10.97
C MET A 87 12.47 2.24 10.80
N ILE A 88 11.85 3.38 11.09
CA ILE A 88 10.38 3.51 11.14
C ILE A 88 9.76 3.58 9.75
N GLN A 89 10.45 4.15 8.75
CA GLN A 89 9.97 4.28 7.37
C GLN A 89 9.43 2.96 6.80
N GLN A 90 10.20 1.88 6.91
CA GLN A 90 9.82 0.57 6.36
C GLN A 90 8.69 -0.09 7.18
N ILE A 91 8.69 0.07 8.50
CA ILE A 91 7.65 -0.46 9.38
C ILE A 91 6.30 0.19 9.10
N VAL A 92 6.26 1.53 8.97
CA VAL A 92 5.03 2.26 8.68
C VAL A 92 4.48 1.88 7.31
N TYR A 93 5.35 1.78 6.30
CA TYR A 93 4.95 1.31 4.97
C TYR A 93 4.29 -0.07 5.04
N ALA A 94 4.96 -1.03 5.68
CA ALA A 94 4.55 -2.42 5.71
C ALA A 94 3.21 -2.59 6.46
N LEU A 95 3.06 -1.95 7.63
CA LEU A 95 1.81 -1.97 8.40
C LEU A 95 0.63 -1.29 7.68
N CYS A 96 0.86 -0.12 7.06
CA CYS A 96 -0.23 0.58 6.37
C CYS A 96 -0.70 -0.18 5.13
N LEU A 97 0.24 -0.75 4.37
CA LEU A 97 -0.07 -1.60 3.23
C LEU A 97 -0.81 -2.88 3.68
N ASN A 98 -0.35 -3.52 4.76
CA ASN A 98 -0.99 -4.70 5.32
C ASN A 98 -2.43 -4.44 5.75
N GLY A 99 -2.68 -3.27 6.36
CA GLY A 99 -4.02 -2.81 6.69
C GLY A 99 -4.96 -2.83 5.47
N CYS A 100 -4.52 -2.33 4.32
CA CYS A 100 -5.30 -2.37 3.09
C CYS A 100 -5.41 -3.79 2.50
N PHE A 101 -4.33 -4.57 2.52
CA PHE A 101 -4.32 -5.91 1.91
C PHE A 101 -5.09 -6.94 2.73
N SER A 102 -5.14 -6.79 4.06
CA SER A 102 -5.95 -7.66 4.92
C SER A 102 -7.45 -7.58 4.58
N THR A 103 -7.96 -6.39 4.22
CA THR A 103 -9.37 -6.24 3.81
C THR A 103 -9.61 -6.83 2.42
N PHE A 104 -8.65 -6.67 1.49
CA PHE A 104 -8.72 -7.30 0.17
C PHE A 104 -8.67 -8.81 0.28
N PHE A 105 -7.85 -9.34 1.18
CA PHE A 105 -7.74 -10.76 1.46
C PHE A 105 -9.06 -11.35 1.94
N ILE A 106 -9.68 -10.72 2.95
CA ILE A 106 -10.99 -11.15 3.45
C ILE A 106 -12.04 -11.11 2.34
N LYS A 107 -12.09 -10.02 1.56
CA LYS A 107 -13.07 -9.89 0.48
C LYS A 107 -12.83 -10.92 -0.62
N SER A 108 -11.58 -11.23 -0.93
CA SER A 108 -11.22 -12.24 -1.92
C SER A 108 -11.62 -13.64 -1.46
N LEU A 109 -11.38 -13.97 -0.20
CA LEU A 109 -11.83 -15.23 0.40
C LEU A 109 -13.35 -15.35 0.40
N GLU A 110 -14.06 -14.28 0.74
CA GLU A 110 -15.52 -14.24 0.69
C GLU A 110 -16.04 -14.56 -0.71
N ILE A 111 -15.50 -13.89 -1.73
CA ILE A 111 -15.89 -14.12 -3.12
C ILE A 111 -15.59 -15.58 -3.52
N ALA A 112 -14.37 -16.07 -3.28
CA ALA A 112 -13.99 -17.44 -3.63
C ALA A 112 -14.86 -18.50 -2.93
N LEU A 113 -15.23 -18.29 -1.66
CA LEU A 113 -16.11 -19.20 -0.92
C LEU A 113 -17.51 -19.26 -1.54
N VAL A 114 -18.06 -18.11 -1.95
CA VAL A 114 -19.41 -18.05 -2.51
C VAL A 114 -19.44 -18.60 -3.95
N THR A 115 -18.42 -18.32 -4.76
CA THR A 115 -18.44 -18.67 -6.20
C THR A 115 -17.85 -20.04 -6.49
N GLU A 116 -16.68 -20.36 -5.94
CA GLU A 116 -15.92 -21.57 -6.30
C GLU A 116 -16.09 -22.70 -5.28
N PHE A 117 -16.34 -22.37 -4.01
CA PHE A 117 -16.46 -23.35 -2.92
C PHE A 117 -17.81 -23.30 -2.18
N PRO A 118 -18.96 -23.35 -2.88
CA PRO A 118 -20.28 -23.16 -2.26
C PRO A 118 -20.60 -24.22 -1.20
N ARG A 119 -19.99 -25.42 -1.28
CA ARG A 119 -20.11 -26.47 -0.26
C ARG A 119 -19.46 -26.10 1.07
N CYS A 120 -18.39 -25.30 1.03
CA CYS A 120 -17.64 -24.84 2.20
C CYS A 120 -18.21 -23.54 2.77
N ALA A 121 -18.96 -22.77 1.97
CA ALA A 121 -19.49 -21.47 2.36
C ALA A 121 -20.29 -21.48 3.69
N PRO A 122 -21.24 -22.40 3.96
CA PRO A 122 -21.98 -22.39 5.23
C PRO A 122 -21.07 -22.47 6.47
N THR A 123 -19.96 -23.21 6.36
CA THR A 123 -19.01 -23.41 7.45
C THR A 123 -18.04 -22.25 7.60
N PHE A 124 -17.56 -21.63 6.51
CA PHE A 124 -16.47 -20.64 6.59
C PHE A 124 -16.91 -19.18 6.35
N LEU A 125 -18.05 -18.95 5.70
CA LEU A 125 -18.49 -17.60 5.32
C LEU A 125 -18.64 -16.67 6.52
N HIS A 126 -19.07 -17.20 7.67
CA HIS A 126 -19.24 -16.42 8.90
C HIS A 126 -17.92 -15.90 9.51
N TRP A 127 -16.75 -16.44 9.11
CA TRP A 127 -15.44 -15.94 9.51
C TRP A 127 -14.97 -14.75 8.66
N VAL A 128 -15.35 -14.74 7.38
CA VAL A 128 -14.99 -13.70 6.41
C VAL A 128 -16.08 -12.64 6.25
N THR A 129 -17.27 -12.87 6.81
CA THR A 129 -18.36 -11.91 6.90
C THR A 129 -18.58 -11.49 8.36
N GLN A 130 -19.34 -10.41 8.59
CA GLN A 130 -19.74 -9.95 9.92
C GLN A 130 -18.57 -9.47 10.81
N ARG A 131 -18.81 -9.36 12.13
CA ARG A 131 -17.81 -8.90 13.12
C ARG A 131 -16.54 -9.75 13.15
N ARG A 132 -16.59 -11.03 12.72
CA ARG A 132 -15.42 -11.93 12.72
C ARG A 132 -14.39 -11.57 11.65
N ALA A 133 -14.80 -10.91 10.57
CA ALA A 133 -13.87 -10.38 9.57
C ALA A 133 -12.83 -9.43 10.21
N TRP A 134 -13.24 -8.63 11.21
CA TRP A 134 -12.31 -7.77 11.96
C TRP A 134 -11.28 -8.54 12.78
N LEU A 135 -11.62 -9.76 13.25
CA LEU A 135 -10.65 -10.62 13.92
C LEU A 135 -9.59 -11.12 12.93
N LEU A 136 -9.97 -11.41 11.69
CA LEU A 136 -9.01 -11.77 10.63
C LEU A 136 -8.12 -10.58 10.25
N VAL A 137 -8.68 -9.36 10.13
CA VAL A 137 -7.87 -8.15 9.93
C VAL A 137 -6.86 -7.98 11.07
N ALA A 138 -7.33 -8.11 12.32
CA ALA A 138 -6.47 -8.00 13.49
C ALA A 138 -5.37 -9.07 13.49
N LEU A 139 -5.69 -10.31 13.10
CA LEU A 139 -4.70 -11.38 12.99
C LEU A 139 -3.63 -11.08 11.93
N CYS A 140 -4.03 -10.54 10.77
CA CYS A 140 -3.09 -10.11 9.73
C CYS A 140 -2.15 -9.02 10.25
N LEU A 141 -2.69 -7.98 10.89
CA LEU A 141 -1.91 -6.89 11.46
C LEU A 141 -0.99 -7.35 12.59
N LEU A 142 -1.45 -8.24 13.46
CA LEU A 142 -0.62 -8.82 14.53
C LEU A 142 0.54 -9.62 13.95
N THR A 143 0.28 -10.38 12.89
CA THR A 143 1.32 -11.14 12.18
C THR A 143 2.35 -10.18 11.55
N GLU A 144 1.89 -9.08 10.94
CA GLU A 144 2.79 -8.07 10.39
C GLU A 144 3.59 -7.35 11.47
N CYS A 145 2.99 -7.04 12.62
CA CYS A 145 3.69 -6.51 13.79
C CYS A 145 4.81 -7.45 14.27
N LEU A 146 4.59 -8.76 14.24
CA LEU A 146 5.64 -9.75 14.56
C LEU A 146 6.78 -9.69 13.55
N PHE A 147 6.49 -9.57 12.25
CA PHE A 147 7.53 -9.40 11.24
C PHE A 147 8.29 -8.07 11.39
N CYS A 148 7.59 -6.98 11.73
CA CYS A 148 8.21 -5.69 12.05
C CYS A 148 9.12 -5.80 13.29
N PHE A 149 8.70 -6.55 14.31
CA PHE A 149 9.54 -6.82 15.48
C PHE A 149 10.78 -7.64 15.10
N CYS A 150 10.63 -8.69 14.31
CA CYS A 150 11.76 -9.46 13.77
C CYS A 150 12.72 -8.56 12.98
N TYR A 151 12.21 -7.63 12.16
CA TYR A 151 13.00 -6.64 11.44
C TYR A 151 13.85 -5.77 12.36
N LEU A 152 13.26 -5.25 13.45
CA LEU A 152 14.00 -4.48 14.45
C LEU A 152 15.10 -5.29 15.16
N ARG A 153 14.94 -6.60 15.29
CA ARG A 153 15.91 -7.48 15.98
C ARG A 153 17.01 -8.01 15.05
N LEU A 154 16.68 -8.30 13.80
CA LEU A 154 17.60 -8.92 12.83
C LEU A 154 18.51 -7.90 12.12
N GLY A 155 18.20 -6.61 12.22
CA GLY A 155 18.99 -5.53 11.63
C GLY A 155 18.10 -4.61 10.79
N PRO A 156 17.52 -3.56 11.41
CA PRO A 156 16.71 -2.61 10.69
C PRO A 156 17.58 -1.68 9.82
N ASP A 157 16.92 -0.86 9.00
CA ASP A 157 17.59 0.12 8.16
C ASP A 157 18.25 1.18 9.04
N TYR A 158 19.45 1.59 8.65
CA TYR A 158 20.29 2.48 9.43
C TYR A 158 20.81 3.61 8.55
N LEU A 159 21.12 4.74 9.19
CA LEU A 159 21.67 5.90 8.50
C LEU A 159 23.12 5.65 8.10
N VAL A 160 23.45 5.89 6.83
CA VAL A 160 24.81 5.86 6.30
C VAL A 160 25.17 7.23 5.73
N SER A 161 26.37 7.69 6.08
CA SER A 161 27.03 8.84 5.46
C SER A 161 27.98 8.34 4.37
N ASP A 162 27.62 8.56 3.11
CA ASP A 162 28.41 8.15 1.96
C ASP A 162 29.26 9.32 1.43
N HIS A 163 30.57 9.19 1.60
CA HIS A 163 31.59 10.16 1.16
C HIS A 163 32.16 9.84 -0.23
N LYS A 164 31.77 8.73 -0.87
CA LYS A 164 32.32 8.26 -2.15
C LYS A 164 31.43 8.59 -3.33
N SER A 165 30.11 8.60 -3.15
CA SER A 165 29.17 8.81 -4.25
C SER A 165 29.16 10.23 -4.83
N LEU A 166 29.51 11.25 -4.04
CA LEU A 166 29.55 12.65 -4.48
C LEU A 166 30.93 13.26 -4.21
N PRO A 167 31.51 14.01 -5.17
CA PRO A 167 32.86 14.56 -5.03
C PRO A 167 32.94 15.71 -4.02
N THR A 168 31.88 16.51 -3.90
CA THR A 168 31.84 17.74 -3.09
C THR A 168 30.91 17.67 -1.89
N GLU A 169 30.08 16.63 -1.79
CA GLU A 169 29.01 16.51 -0.79
C GLU A 169 29.10 15.17 -0.05
N VAL A 170 28.45 15.07 1.12
CA VAL A 170 28.23 13.81 1.86
C VAL A 170 26.78 13.39 1.68
N LEU A 171 26.56 12.25 1.06
CA LEU A 171 25.22 11.73 0.84
C LEU A 171 24.71 11.02 2.10
N LEU A 172 23.60 11.50 2.65
CA LEU A 172 22.90 10.87 3.78
C LEU A 172 21.76 9.99 3.25
N VAL A 173 21.88 8.66 3.42
CA VAL A 173 20.89 7.69 2.94
C VAL A 173 20.63 6.60 3.99
N CYS A 174 19.40 6.11 4.01
CA CYS A 174 19.05 4.91 4.78
C CYS A 174 19.50 3.67 4.00
N ASN A 175 20.35 2.85 4.61
CA ASN A 175 20.78 1.59 4.05
C ASN A 175 20.06 0.41 4.71
N THR A 176 19.84 -0.65 3.93
CA THR A 176 19.16 -1.85 4.44
C THR A 176 20.13 -2.65 5.30
N GLY A 177 19.76 -2.85 6.57
CA GLY A 177 20.52 -3.64 7.55
C GLY A 177 20.56 -5.11 7.20
N SER A 178 19.39 -5.73 7.16
CA SER A 178 19.21 -7.14 6.81
C SER A 178 18.23 -7.28 5.65
N TRP A 179 18.74 -7.66 4.48
CA TRP A 179 17.90 -7.97 3.31
C TRP A 179 16.94 -9.12 3.56
N PHE A 180 17.35 -10.10 4.39
CA PHE A 180 16.47 -11.19 4.80
C PHE A 180 15.29 -10.66 5.62
N ALA A 181 15.55 -9.81 6.62
CA ALA A 181 14.49 -9.25 7.45
C ALA A 181 13.56 -8.31 6.67
N PHE A 182 14.12 -7.52 5.76
CA PHE A 182 13.36 -6.71 4.80
C PHE A 182 12.45 -7.59 3.94
N ALA A 183 12.99 -8.65 3.34
CA ALA A 183 12.25 -9.57 2.49
C ALA A 183 11.16 -10.32 3.27
N LEU A 184 11.40 -10.66 4.53
CA LEU A 184 10.42 -11.35 5.37
C LEU A 184 9.20 -10.45 5.67
N MET A 185 9.44 -9.20 6.10
CA MET A 185 8.40 -8.23 6.42
C MET A 185 7.56 -7.87 5.20
N HIS A 186 8.20 -7.43 4.10
CA HIS A 186 7.46 -7.09 2.90
C HIS A 186 6.91 -8.30 2.15
N GLY A 187 7.58 -9.45 2.28
CA GLY A 187 7.16 -10.72 1.69
C GLY A 187 5.82 -11.19 2.22
N TYR A 188 5.48 -10.92 3.50
CA TYR A 188 4.16 -11.23 4.04
C TYR A 188 3.04 -10.50 3.28
N ASN A 189 3.22 -9.19 3.00
CA ASN A 189 2.28 -8.43 2.15
C ASN A 189 2.21 -9.00 0.72
N GLY A 190 3.35 -9.42 0.17
CA GLY A 190 3.41 -10.14 -1.11
C GLY A 190 2.63 -11.45 -1.10
N CYS A 191 2.73 -12.25 -0.02
CA CYS A 191 1.97 -13.48 0.15
C CYS A 191 0.47 -13.21 0.28
N LEU A 192 0.06 -12.22 1.08
CA LEU A 192 -1.34 -11.80 1.18
C LEU A 192 -1.90 -11.42 -0.19
N ALA A 193 -1.18 -10.57 -0.93
CA ALA A 193 -1.54 -10.16 -2.27
C ALA A 193 -1.64 -11.37 -3.21
N PHE A 194 -0.71 -12.32 -3.13
CA PHE A 194 -0.74 -13.53 -3.96
C PHE A 194 -1.96 -14.40 -3.68
N VAL A 195 -2.31 -14.60 -2.41
CA VAL A 195 -3.53 -15.35 -2.05
C VAL A 195 -4.79 -14.61 -2.53
N CYS A 196 -4.83 -13.27 -2.42
CA CYS A 196 -5.92 -12.49 -3.02
C CYS A 196 -6.06 -12.78 -4.51
N LEU A 197 -4.94 -12.73 -5.24
CA LEU A 197 -4.91 -12.99 -6.68
C LEU A 197 -5.44 -14.39 -7.01
N LEU A 198 -5.01 -15.43 -6.28
CA LEU A 198 -5.52 -16.79 -6.48
C LEU A 198 -7.04 -16.84 -6.25
N CYS A 199 -7.54 -16.27 -5.16
CA CYS A 199 -8.96 -16.26 -4.85
C CYS A 199 -9.80 -15.53 -5.90
N THR A 200 -9.33 -14.40 -6.42
CA THR A 200 -10.11 -13.58 -7.37
C THR A 200 -9.93 -13.98 -8.82
N PHE A 201 -8.82 -14.64 -9.17
CA PHE A 201 -8.58 -15.14 -10.52
C PHE A 201 -9.40 -16.40 -10.83
N MET A 202 -9.73 -17.21 -9.82
CA MET A 202 -10.59 -18.39 -10.01
C MET A 202 -12.04 -18.03 -10.40
N VAL A 203 -12.47 -16.80 -10.11
CA VAL A 203 -13.87 -16.36 -10.30
C VAL A 203 -14.19 -16.22 -11.79
N GLN A 204 -15.09 -17.07 -12.29
CA GLN A 204 -15.61 -16.94 -13.64
C GLN A 204 -16.41 -15.63 -13.80
N THR A 205 -15.91 -14.70 -14.62
CA THR A 205 -16.56 -13.39 -14.78
C THR A 205 -17.69 -13.45 -15.81
N SER A 206 -18.94 -13.22 -15.39
CA SER A 206 -20.06 -12.94 -16.30
C SER A 206 -19.94 -11.52 -16.87
N GLY A 207 -19.82 -11.38 -18.19
CA GLY A 207 -19.50 -10.11 -18.88
C GLY A 207 -20.55 -8.99 -18.79
N LYS A 208 -21.67 -9.19 -18.08
CA LYS A 208 -22.80 -8.23 -18.03
C LYS A 208 -22.91 -7.41 -16.73
N LYS A 209 -22.13 -7.70 -15.67
CA LYS A 209 -22.21 -7.02 -14.36
C LYS A 209 -20.84 -6.53 -13.87
N TYR A 210 -20.83 -5.49 -13.04
CA TYR A 210 -19.61 -5.06 -12.32
C TYR A 210 -19.12 -6.19 -11.42
N ASN A 211 -17.86 -6.58 -11.59
CA ASN A 211 -17.26 -7.67 -10.84
C ASN A 211 -16.23 -7.13 -9.84
N ILE A 212 -16.53 -7.28 -8.55
CA ILE A 212 -15.66 -6.82 -7.45
C ILE A 212 -14.31 -7.56 -7.47
N ALA A 213 -14.32 -8.86 -7.77
CA ALA A 213 -13.12 -9.69 -7.86
C ALA A 213 -12.14 -9.14 -8.91
N ARG A 214 -12.64 -8.74 -10.08
CA ARG A 214 -11.81 -8.15 -11.15
C ARG A 214 -11.12 -6.87 -10.70
N GLY A 215 -11.80 -6.03 -9.93
CA GLY A 215 -11.19 -4.81 -9.36
C GLY A 215 -10.03 -5.14 -8.42
N ILE A 216 -10.19 -6.14 -7.55
CA ILE A 216 -9.11 -6.61 -6.66
C ILE A 216 -7.96 -7.20 -7.48
N THR A 217 -8.25 -8.07 -8.45
CA THR A 217 -7.25 -8.68 -9.35
C THR A 217 -6.38 -7.61 -10.01
N PHE A 218 -6.98 -6.56 -10.58
CA PHE A 218 -6.21 -5.49 -11.22
C PHE A 218 -5.36 -4.70 -10.22
N ALA A 219 -5.90 -4.37 -9.05
CA ALA A 219 -5.15 -3.68 -8.01
C ALA A 219 -3.91 -4.49 -7.57
N ILE A 220 -4.08 -5.80 -7.36
CA ILE A 220 -3.02 -6.71 -6.95
C ILE A 220 -1.98 -6.93 -8.06
N LEU A 221 -2.40 -7.06 -9.32
CA LEU A 221 -1.47 -7.17 -10.45
C LEU A 221 -0.62 -5.91 -10.60
N ILE A 222 -1.23 -4.73 -10.49
CA ILE A 222 -0.49 -3.46 -10.51
C ILE A 222 0.53 -3.43 -9.36
N TYR A 223 0.12 -3.83 -8.15
CA TYR A 223 1.03 -3.93 -7.02
C TYR A 223 2.25 -4.82 -7.32
N PHE A 224 2.04 -6.04 -7.86
CA PHE A 224 3.15 -6.93 -8.20
C PHE A 224 4.10 -6.32 -9.23
N ILE A 225 3.56 -5.70 -10.28
CA ILE A 225 4.36 -5.02 -11.31
C ILE A 225 5.22 -3.93 -10.66
N ILE A 226 4.62 -3.06 -9.84
CA ILE A 226 5.31 -1.98 -9.13
C ILE A 226 6.40 -2.56 -8.22
N TRP A 227 6.11 -3.65 -7.50
CA TRP A 227 7.06 -4.27 -6.57
C TRP A 227 8.28 -4.88 -7.25
N ILE A 228 8.10 -5.49 -8.43
CA ILE A 228 9.21 -6.02 -9.24
C ILE A 228 10.16 -4.88 -9.63
N PHE A 229 9.62 -3.78 -10.18
CA PHE A 229 10.44 -2.61 -10.54
C PHE A 229 11.06 -1.95 -9.32
N PHE A 230 10.30 -1.83 -8.23
CA PHE A 230 10.79 -1.31 -6.96
C PHE A 230 12.02 -2.09 -6.48
N ILE A 231 11.98 -3.42 -6.44
CA ILE A 231 13.12 -4.22 -5.98
C ILE A 231 14.33 -4.04 -6.89
N ALA A 232 14.14 -4.08 -8.21
CA ALA A 232 15.22 -3.89 -9.17
C ALA A 232 15.91 -2.52 -9.01
N ILE A 233 15.13 -1.47 -8.82
CA ILE A 233 15.64 -0.10 -8.71
C ILE A 233 16.21 0.15 -7.30
N PHE A 234 15.51 -0.25 -6.25
CA PHE A 234 15.89 -0.03 -4.85
C PHE A 234 17.16 -0.78 -4.46
N ALA A 235 17.41 -1.97 -5.03
CA ALA A 235 18.63 -2.73 -4.78
C ALA A 235 19.86 -2.17 -5.53
N THR A 236 19.66 -1.47 -6.64
CA THR A 236 20.75 -0.97 -7.49
C THR A 236 21.14 0.48 -7.19
N LEU A 237 20.17 1.33 -6.81
CA LEU A 237 20.40 2.73 -6.54
C LEU A 237 20.95 2.98 -5.12
N LYS A 238 22.05 3.74 -5.04
CA LYS A 238 22.67 4.19 -3.79
C LYS A 238 22.59 5.70 -3.57
N THR A 239 21.77 6.40 -4.35
CA THR A 239 21.64 7.87 -4.34
C THR A 239 20.35 8.33 -3.65
N VAL A 240 20.10 9.65 -3.63
CA VAL A 240 18.81 10.26 -3.21
C VAL A 240 17.60 9.65 -3.95
N LEU A 241 17.82 9.10 -5.15
CA LEU A 241 16.80 8.41 -5.92
C LEU A 241 16.24 7.16 -5.23
N ARG A 242 16.95 6.59 -4.25
CA ARG A 242 16.45 5.47 -3.45
C ARG A 242 15.19 5.87 -2.65
N SER A 243 15.23 7.04 -2.02
CA SER A 243 14.08 7.62 -1.30
C SER A 243 12.95 8.01 -2.26
N VAL A 244 13.30 8.57 -3.42
CA VAL A 244 12.35 8.89 -4.50
C VAL A 244 11.63 7.65 -5.00
N THR A 245 12.36 6.54 -5.15
CA THR A 245 11.80 5.25 -5.58
C THR A 245 10.78 4.75 -4.56
N GLN A 246 11.08 4.84 -3.26
CA GLN A 246 10.14 4.48 -2.19
C GLN A 246 8.85 5.31 -2.24
N ILE A 247 8.96 6.64 -2.30
CA ILE A 247 7.81 7.54 -2.40
C ILE A 247 7.01 7.24 -3.68
N GLY A 248 7.69 7.07 -4.81
CA GLY A 248 7.07 6.72 -6.09
C GLY A 248 6.29 5.41 -6.02
N THR A 249 6.85 4.38 -5.39
CA THR A 249 6.18 3.08 -5.17
C THR A 249 4.94 3.22 -4.29
N ILE A 250 5.01 4.01 -3.20
CA ILE A 250 3.87 4.30 -2.33
C ILE A 250 2.73 4.96 -3.12
N LEU A 251 3.06 6.04 -3.84
CA LEU A 251 2.06 6.86 -4.54
C LEU A 251 1.46 6.10 -5.72
N THR A 252 2.28 5.38 -6.49
CA THR A 252 1.80 4.60 -7.65
C THR A 252 0.94 3.43 -7.19
N THR A 253 1.31 2.74 -6.11
CA THR A 253 0.48 1.67 -5.52
C THR A 253 -0.86 2.23 -5.04
N SER A 254 -0.84 3.34 -4.30
CA SER A 254 -2.05 3.96 -3.75
C SER A 254 -2.99 4.45 -4.85
N LEU A 255 -2.47 5.17 -5.86
CA LEU A 255 -3.24 5.63 -7.01
C LEU A 255 -3.72 4.47 -7.89
N GLY A 256 -2.92 3.41 -8.04
CA GLY A 256 -3.30 2.19 -8.74
C GLY A 256 -4.50 1.50 -8.07
N ILE A 257 -4.46 1.35 -6.75
CA ILE A 257 -5.58 0.80 -5.96
C ILE A 257 -6.82 1.71 -6.06
N LEU A 258 -6.67 3.03 -5.88
CA LEU A 258 -7.77 3.98 -6.05
C LEU A 258 -8.39 3.86 -7.45
N GLY A 259 -7.55 3.88 -8.48
CA GLY A 259 -7.96 3.86 -9.88
C GLY A 259 -8.67 2.58 -10.30
N THR A 260 -8.14 1.43 -9.90
CA THR A 260 -8.68 0.13 -10.34
C THR A 260 -9.80 -0.40 -9.46
N TYR A 261 -9.73 -0.19 -8.15
CA TYR A 261 -10.69 -0.76 -7.21
C TYR A 261 -11.79 0.22 -6.80
N TYR A 262 -11.45 1.48 -6.51
CA TYR A 262 -12.39 2.44 -5.93
C TYR A 262 -13.11 3.32 -6.96
N ILE A 263 -12.43 3.79 -8.01
CA ILE A 263 -13.05 4.66 -9.03
C ILE A 263 -14.29 4.01 -9.66
N PRO A 264 -14.29 2.72 -10.07
CA PRO A 264 -15.49 2.09 -10.63
C PRO A 264 -16.69 2.09 -9.66
N LYS A 265 -16.44 1.97 -8.36
CA LYS A 265 -17.49 2.02 -7.33
C LYS A 265 -18.01 3.44 -7.16
N CYS A 266 -17.11 4.43 -7.11
CA CYS A 266 -17.49 5.84 -7.05
C CYS A 266 -18.33 6.24 -8.27
N TYR A 267 -17.99 5.73 -9.46
CA TYR A 267 -18.75 5.93 -10.69
C TYR A 267 -20.18 5.39 -10.55
N ILE A 268 -20.37 4.18 -10.03
CA ILE A 268 -21.72 3.62 -9.83
C ILE A 268 -22.51 4.45 -8.81
N ILE A 269 -21.89 4.85 -7.70
CA ILE A 269 -22.56 5.64 -6.65
C ILE A 269 -23.02 7.01 -7.17
N LEU A 270 -22.20 7.71 -7.96
CA LEU A 270 -22.48 9.08 -8.40
C LEU A 270 -23.28 9.15 -9.70
N LEU A 271 -22.97 8.29 -10.68
CA LEU A 271 -23.42 8.43 -12.06
C LEU A 271 -24.36 7.32 -12.53
N LYS A 272 -24.46 6.21 -11.78
CA LYS A 272 -25.37 5.09 -12.08
C LYS A 272 -26.07 4.56 -10.82
N PRO A 273 -26.77 5.43 -10.06
CA PRO A 273 -27.45 5.01 -8.83
C PRO A 273 -28.52 3.92 -9.07
N ASP A 274 -29.09 3.86 -10.28
CA ASP A 274 -30.07 2.83 -10.67
C ASP A 274 -29.50 1.40 -10.64
N LEU A 275 -28.17 1.25 -10.75
CA LEU A 275 -27.48 -0.04 -10.61
C LEU A 275 -27.17 -0.39 -9.14
N ASN A 276 -27.40 0.54 -8.20
CA ASN A 276 -27.11 0.35 -6.77
C ASN A 276 -28.25 -0.38 -6.05
N THR A 277 -28.64 -1.54 -6.58
CA THR A 277 -29.73 -2.37 -6.04
C THR A 277 -29.18 -3.69 -5.52
N VAL A 278 -29.92 -4.30 -4.58
CA VAL A 278 -29.55 -5.60 -4.00
C VAL A 278 -29.48 -6.67 -5.10
N ASP A 279 -30.43 -6.71 -6.03
CA ASP A 279 -30.48 -7.69 -7.13
C ASP A 279 -29.30 -7.59 -8.10
N TYR A 280 -28.74 -6.38 -8.27
CA TYR A 280 -27.56 -6.19 -9.10
C TYR A 280 -26.36 -6.91 -8.50
N PHE A 281 -26.18 -6.83 -7.17
CA PHE A 281 -25.04 -7.38 -6.44
C PHE A 281 -25.25 -8.75 -5.77
N GLN A 282 -26.47 -9.28 -5.71
CA GLN A 282 -26.76 -10.62 -5.13
C GLN A 282 -26.21 -11.79 -5.98
N ASN A 283 -25.84 -11.55 -7.24
CA ASN A 283 -25.33 -12.57 -8.18
C ASN A 283 -23.96 -12.16 -8.77
N SER A 284 -23.06 -11.55 -7.99
CA SER A 284 -21.75 -11.05 -8.47
C SER A 284 -20.60 -11.43 -7.56
#